data_AF-A0A377VVK1-F1
#
_entry.id   AF-A0A377VVK1-F1
#
_cell.length_a   1.000
_cell.length_b   1.000
_cell.length_c   1.000
_cell.angle_alpha   90.00
_cell.angle_beta   90.00
_cell.angle_gamma   90.00
#
_symmetry.space_group_name_H-M   'P 1'
#
loop_
_entity.id
_entity.type
_entity.pdbx_description
1 polymer ?
#
loop_
_entity_poly.entity_id
_entity_poly.type
_entity_poly.pdbx_seq_one_letter_code
_entity_poly.pdbx_strand_id
1 'polypeptide(L)'
;MARPLTAQDVAFTYNQAAQGGGKIDMGNFSAARVLDDRRVEIALSAPQSTFVSVLGSLGIVPQHQYDAKTYAQNPVGAGPYRLVSFQPGQQLIVEANPYYSGHRNDFDKLIFVFLDEDSAYAAAQSGQLGLVRVAPSVSVTPQQGLTLWVRQAWKTGVSLSPPYLPVKKMLTDTDR
;
A
#
# COMPACT_ATOMS: atom_id res chain seq x y z
N MET A 1 -19.83 4.72 -12.29
CA MET A 1 -19.30 6.10 -12.30
C MET A 1 -18.46 6.29 -11.05
N ALA A 2 -17.23 6.81 -11.17
CA ALA A 2 -16.40 7.13 -10.00
C ALA A 2 -17.08 8.28 -9.22
N ARG A 3 -17.40 8.05 -7.95
CA ARG A 3 -17.95 9.08 -7.07
C ARG A 3 -16.81 9.75 -6.30
N PRO A 4 -16.91 11.06 -6.01
CA PRO A 4 -15.91 11.74 -5.21
C PRO A 4 -15.87 11.12 -3.80
N LEU A 5 -14.67 11.04 -3.24
CA LEU A 5 -14.48 10.66 -1.84
C LEU A 5 -14.86 11.86 -0.95
N THR A 6 -15.66 11.59 0.06
CA THR A 6 -16.27 12.62 0.93
C THR A 6 -15.89 12.43 2.39
N ALA A 7 -16.21 13.42 3.23
CA ALA A 7 -16.12 13.30 4.68
C ALA A 7 -16.89 12.08 5.24
N GLN A 8 -17.97 11.65 4.58
CA GLN A 8 -18.75 10.47 4.98
C GLN A 8 -17.94 9.18 4.85
N ASP A 9 -17.20 9.01 3.76
CA ASP A 9 -16.35 7.83 3.53
C ASP A 9 -15.23 7.74 4.57
N VAL A 10 -14.67 8.90 4.95
CA VAL A 10 -13.67 8.99 6.03
C VAL A 10 -14.30 8.58 7.37
N ALA A 11 -15.38 9.23 7.79
CA ALA A 11 -16.02 8.91 9.07
C ALA A 11 -16.47 7.44 9.15
N PHE A 12 -17.03 6.92 8.06
CA PHE A 12 -17.36 5.51 7.93
C PHE A 12 -16.15 4.60 8.14
N THR A 13 -15.04 4.88 7.46
CA THR A 13 -13.81 4.06 7.55
C THR A 13 -13.31 3.96 8.99
N TYR A 14 -13.19 5.09 9.69
CA TYR A 14 -12.70 5.11 11.08
C TYR A 14 -13.64 4.39 12.05
N ASN A 15 -14.94 4.65 11.92
CA ASN A 15 -15.94 4.01 12.79
C ASN A 15 -16.00 2.48 12.54
N GLN A 16 -15.93 2.05 11.27
CA GLN A 16 -15.88 0.63 10.93
C GLN A 16 -14.57 -0.03 11.40
N ALA A 17 -13.43 0.64 11.27
CA ALA A 17 -12.14 0.11 11.73
C ALA A 17 -12.15 -0.13 13.25
N ALA A 18 -12.78 0.76 14.03
CA ALA A 18 -12.92 0.61 15.47
C ALA A 18 -13.88 -0.53 15.89
N GLN A 19 -14.92 -0.82 15.10
CA GLN A 19 -15.88 -1.89 15.39
C GLN A 19 -15.45 -3.27 14.86
N GLY A 20 -14.69 -3.29 13.76
CA GLY A 20 -14.43 -4.49 12.96
C GLY A 20 -13.51 -5.53 13.60
N GLY A 21 -12.99 -5.30 14.81
CA GLY A 21 -12.06 -6.22 15.49
C GLY A 21 -10.80 -6.55 14.67
N GLY A 22 -10.46 -5.69 13.71
CA GLY A 22 -9.34 -5.88 12.81
C GLY A 22 -8.00 -5.71 13.51
N LYS A 23 -6.89 -5.96 12.79
CA LYS A 23 -5.52 -5.83 13.31
C LYS A 23 -5.07 -4.36 13.52
N ILE A 24 -5.93 -3.38 13.25
CA ILE A 24 -5.59 -1.97 13.33
C ILE A 24 -5.81 -1.52 14.77
N ASP A 25 -4.72 -1.18 15.46
CA ASP A 25 -4.78 -0.54 16.76
C ASP A 25 -5.21 0.94 16.58
N MET A 26 -6.46 1.22 16.95
CA MET A 26 -7.04 2.55 16.89
C MET A 26 -6.72 3.39 18.14
N GLY A 27 -6.01 2.82 19.12
CA GLY A 27 -5.64 3.47 20.37
C GLY A 27 -6.84 4.07 21.12
N ASN A 28 -6.74 5.35 21.47
CA ASN A 28 -7.77 6.12 22.17
C ASN A 28 -8.88 6.64 21.24
N PHE A 29 -9.02 6.13 20.02
CA PHE A 29 -10.12 6.53 19.13
C PHE A 29 -11.48 6.28 19.79
N SER A 30 -12.35 7.29 19.76
CA SER A 30 -13.71 7.21 20.29
C SER A 30 -14.75 7.26 19.18
N ALA A 31 -14.68 8.26 18.30
CA ALA A 31 -15.64 8.40 17.21
C ALA A 31 -15.10 9.30 16.09
N ALA A 32 -15.59 9.09 14.86
CA ALA A 32 -15.44 10.02 13.76
C ALA A 32 -16.81 10.61 13.38
N ARG A 33 -16.91 11.94 13.30
CA ARG A 33 -18.15 12.67 12.97
C ARG A 33 -17.94 13.57 11.78
N VAL A 34 -18.91 13.59 10.88
CA VAL A 34 -18.93 14.51 9.75
C VAL A 34 -19.40 15.88 10.25
N LEU A 35 -18.57 16.91 10.04
CA LEU A 35 -18.94 18.30 10.35
C LEU A 35 -19.54 18.99 9.13
N ASP A 36 -18.95 18.76 7.95
CA ASP A 36 -19.42 19.22 6.65
C ASP A 36 -18.84 18.31 5.55
N ASP A 37 -19.14 18.61 4.27
CA ASP A 37 -18.73 17.79 3.12
C ASP A 37 -17.22 17.49 3.03
N ARG A 38 -16.37 18.32 3.66
CA ARG A 38 -14.91 18.22 3.61
C ARG A 38 -14.25 18.22 4.99
N ARG A 39 -15.03 18.20 6.09
CA ARG A 39 -14.50 18.22 7.46
C ARG A 39 -15.01 17.05 8.27
N VAL A 40 -14.07 16.39 8.95
CA VAL A 40 -14.34 15.31 9.89
C VAL A 40 -13.71 15.66 11.23
N GLU A 41 -14.48 15.52 12.30
CA GLU A 41 -14.00 15.56 13.68
C GLU A 41 -13.63 14.14 14.12
N ILE A 42 -12.42 13.96 14.66
CA ILE A 42 -12.00 12.73 15.31
C ILE A 42 -11.94 12.96 16.82
N ALA A 43 -12.82 12.29 17.55
CA ALA A 43 -12.83 12.31 19.01
C ALA A 43 -11.91 11.21 19.55
N LEU A 44 -11.05 11.57 20.50
CA LEU A 44 -10.22 10.65 21.26
C LEU A 44 -10.67 10.63 22.72
N SER A 45 -10.65 9.47 23.36
CA SER A 45 -10.96 9.31 24.79
C SER A 45 -9.88 9.90 25.72
N ALA A 46 -8.64 9.99 25.24
CA ALA A 46 -7.52 10.63 25.91
C ALA A 46 -6.50 11.16 24.88
N PRO A 47 -5.69 12.18 25.23
CA PRO A 47 -4.65 12.70 24.34
C PRO A 47 -3.69 11.61 23.86
N GLN A 48 -3.46 11.54 22.55
CA GLN A 48 -2.56 10.55 21.94
C GLN A 48 -1.74 11.18 20.81
N SER A 49 -0.46 11.48 21.07
CA SER A 49 0.45 12.07 20.07
C SER A 49 0.73 11.14 18.88
N THR A 50 0.66 9.83 19.09
CA THR A 50 0.88 8.82 18.06
C THR A 50 -0.32 8.62 17.13
N PHE A 51 -1.44 9.29 17.38
CA PHE A 51 -2.65 9.14 16.56
C PHE A 51 -2.44 9.56 15.11
N VAL A 52 -1.47 10.44 14.85
CA VAL A 52 -1.03 10.80 13.48
C VAL A 52 -0.59 9.59 12.66
N SER A 53 -0.03 8.55 13.30
CA SER A 53 0.35 7.31 12.62
C SER A 53 -0.88 6.52 12.14
N VAL A 54 -1.99 6.57 12.89
CA VAL A 54 -3.27 5.97 12.47
C VAL A 54 -3.80 6.68 11.23
N LEU A 55 -3.70 8.02 11.19
CA LEU A 55 -4.07 8.83 10.02
C LEU A 55 -3.28 8.45 8.77
N GLY A 56 -1.98 8.16 8.90
CA GLY A 56 -1.12 7.78 7.78
C GLY A 56 -1.24 6.31 7.35
N SER A 57 -1.81 5.44 8.19
CA SER A 57 -1.82 3.98 7.95
C SER A 57 -3.19 3.45 7.54
N LEU A 58 -4.28 4.11 7.95
CA LEU A 58 -5.64 3.66 7.65
C LEU A 58 -6.06 4.13 6.25
N GLY A 59 -6.18 3.19 5.31
CA GLY A 59 -6.69 3.47 3.96
C GLY A 59 -8.18 3.79 3.97
N ILE A 60 -8.57 4.90 3.34
CA ILE A 60 -9.98 5.31 3.26
C ILE A 60 -10.76 4.42 2.28
N VAL A 61 -11.92 3.98 2.74
CA VAL A 61 -12.82 3.09 2.03
C VAL A 61 -14.11 3.82 1.63
N PRO A 62 -14.55 3.74 0.37
CA PRO A 62 -15.82 4.32 -0.07
C PRO A 62 -16.99 3.55 0.55
N GLN A 63 -17.77 4.23 1.39
CA GLN A 63 -18.90 3.63 2.11
C GLN A 63 -19.91 2.98 1.15
N HIS A 64 -20.17 3.64 0.04
CA HIS A 64 -21.16 3.21 -0.96
C HIS A 64 -20.78 1.93 -1.73
N GLN A 65 -19.53 1.47 -1.62
CA GLN A 65 -19.03 0.24 -2.28
C GLN A 65 -18.48 -0.77 -1.26
N TYR A 66 -18.63 -0.50 0.03
CA TYR A 66 -18.14 -1.40 1.06
C TYR A 66 -19.17 -2.47 1.40
N ASP A 67 -18.76 -3.73 1.22
CA ASP A 67 -19.43 -4.90 1.77
C ASP A 67 -18.37 -5.78 2.44
N ALA A 68 -18.51 -5.99 3.75
CA ALA A 68 -17.53 -6.74 4.54
C ALA A 68 -17.23 -8.14 3.99
N LYS A 69 -18.14 -8.76 3.25
CA LYS A 69 -17.96 -10.12 2.69
C LYS A 69 -17.23 -10.13 1.36
N THR A 70 -17.41 -9.10 0.53
CA THR A 70 -16.95 -9.09 -0.87
C THR A 70 -15.83 -8.07 -1.13
N TYR A 71 -15.66 -7.09 -0.25
CA TYR A 71 -14.69 -6.01 -0.43
C TYR A 71 -13.24 -6.49 -0.46
N ALA A 72 -12.90 -7.55 0.28
CA ALA A 72 -11.56 -8.14 0.23
C ALA A 72 -11.21 -8.73 -1.15
N GLN A 73 -12.21 -9.16 -1.92
CA GLN A 73 -12.02 -9.75 -3.24
C GLN A 73 -11.99 -8.68 -4.34
N ASN A 74 -12.75 -7.58 -4.16
CA ASN A 74 -12.82 -6.47 -5.09
C ASN A 74 -12.63 -5.12 -4.35
N PRO A 75 -11.42 -4.83 -3.86
CA PRO A 75 -11.16 -3.61 -3.11
C PRO A 75 -11.21 -2.39 -4.00
N VAL A 76 -11.83 -1.31 -3.48
CA VAL A 76 -11.90 -0.01 -4.17
C VAL A 76 -11.28 1.05 -3.29
N GLY A 77 -10.05 1.46 -3.59
CA GLY A 77 -9.32 2.43 -2.78
C GLY A 77 -8.95 3.72 -3.52
N ALA A 78 -8.49 4.70 -2.75
CA ALA A 78 -7.90 5.95 -3.24
C ALA A 78 -6.36 5.85 -3.46
N GLY A 79 -5.83 4.63 -3.60
CA GLY A 79 -4.41 4.40 -3.81
C GLY A 79 -3.93 4.70 -5.25
N PRO A 80 -2.61 4.64 -5.49
CA PRO A 80 -2.01 4.89 -6.82
C PRO A 80 -2.38 3.84 -7.87
N TYR A 81 -2.82 2.66 -7.44
CA TYR A 81 -3.21 1.56 -8.32
C TYR A 81 -4.60 1.02 -7.94
N ARG A 82 -5.31 0.46 -8.93
CA ARG A 82 -6.58 -0.25 -8.75
C ARG A 82 -6.46 -1.71 -9.18
N LEU A 83 -7.23 -2.59 -8.54
CA LEU A 83 -7.26 -4.01 -8.86
C LEU A 83 -7.84 -4.23 -10.26
N VAL A 84 -7.13 -5.00 -11.09
CA VAL A 84 -7.63 -5.51 -12.39
C VAL A 84 -8.06 -6.96 -12.23
N SER A 85 -7.21 -7.80 -11.64
CA SER A 85 -7.51 -9.20 -11.39
C SER A 85 -6.67 -9.77 -10.26
N PHE A 86 -7.26 -10.64 -9.44
CA PHE A 86 -6.56 -11.41 -8.42
C PHE A 86 -6.78 -12.90 -8.66
N GLN A 87 -5.68 -13.65 -8.79
CA GLN A 87 -5.68 -15.10 -8.92
C GLN A 87 -4.97 -15.67 -7.69
N PRO A 88 -5.72 -16.24 -6.72
CA PRO A 88 -5.14 -16.74 -5.47
C PRO A 88 -4.00 -17.72 -5.73
N GLY A 89 -2.85 -17.47 -5.09
CA GLY A 89 -1.65 -18.31 -5.21
C GLY A 89 -0.90 -18.21 -6.53
N GLN A 90 -1.35 -17.36 -7.48
CA GLN A 90 -0.67 -17.18 -8.77
C GLN A 90 -0.19 -15.74 -8.96
N GLN A 91 -1.13 -14.79 -9.09
CA GLN A 91 -0.78 -13.42 -9.42
C GLN A 91 -1.83 -12.39 -9.02
N LEU A 92 -1.37 -11.16 -8.84
CA LEU A 92 -2.17 -9.96 -8.62
C LEU A 92 -1.82 -8.95 -9.71
N ILE A 93 -2.81 -8.54 -10.51
CA ILE A 93 -2.66 -7.53 -11.56
C ILE A 93 -3.34 -6.25 -11.11
N VAL A 94 -2.60 -5.15 -11.16
CA VAL A 94 -3.09 -3.82 -10.85
C VAL A 94 -2.71 -2.82 -11.94
N GLU A 95 -3.51 -1.79 -12.12
CA GLU A 95 -3.24 -0.71 -13.09
C GLU A 95 -3.33 0.66 -12.43
N ALA A 96 -2.60 1.62 -12.99
CA ALA A 96 -2.51 2.96 -12.44
C ALA A 96 -3.91 3.58 -12.32
N ASN A 97 -4.22 4.09 -11.13
CA ASN A 97 -5.50 4.70 -10.84
C ASN A 97 -5.54 6.12 -11.45
N PRO A 98 -6.39 6.39 -12.46
CA PRO A 98 -6.46 7.73 -13.07
C PRO A 98 -7.03 8.79 -12.13
N TYR A 99 -7.67 8.38 -11.03
CA TYR A 99 -8.25 9.27 -10.02
C TYR A 99 -7.32 9.50 -8.81
N TYR A 100 -6.08 9.00 -8.85
CA TYR A 100 -5.13 9.20 -7.77
C TYR A 100 -4.65 10.65 -7.73
N SER A 101 -4.79 11.29 -6.57
CA SER A 101 -4.42 12.70 -6.37
C SER A 101 -2.93 12.92 -6.07
N GLY A 102 -2.16 11.84 -5.91
CA GLY A 102 -0.72 11.91 -5.67
C GLY A 102 0.12 11.87 -6.94
N HIS A 103 1.43 11.68 -6.77
CA HIS A 103 2.36 11.58 -7.90
C HIS A 103 2.17 10.24 -8.63
N ARG A 104 1.96 10.31 -9.94
CA ARG A 104 1.92 9.13 -10.82
C ARG A 104 3.35 8.71 -11.15
N ASN A 105 3.62 7.41 -11.14
CA ASN A 105 4.90 6.85 -11.55
C ASN A 105 4.86 6.42 -13.04
N ASP A 106 6.00 5.98 -13.55
CA ASP A 106 6.18 5.60 -14.96
C ASP A 106 5.60 4.20 -15.30
N PHE A 107 4.93 3.54 -14.35
CA PHE A 107 4.43 2.18 -14.53
C PHE A 107 2.91 2.15 -14.57
N ASP A 108 2.34 2.04 -15.76
CA ASP A 108 0.88 1.99 -15.94
C ASP A 108 0.23 0.69 -15.45
N LYS A 109 0.99 -0.41 -15.42
CA LYS A 109 0.51 -1.72 -15.02
C LYS A 109 1.59 -2.47 -14.24
N LEU A 110 1.19 -3.10 -13.14
CA LEU A 110 2.04 -3.95 -12.34
C LEU A 110 1.42 -5.35 -12.22
N ILE A 111 2.28 -6.36 -12.35
CA ILE A 111 1.92 -7.77 -12.15
C ILE A 111 2.79 -8.28 -11.01
N PHE A 112 2.14 -8.61 -9.90
CA PHE A 112 2.78 -9.25 -8.77
C PHE A 112 2.57 -10.76 -8.92
N VAL A 113 3.66 -11.51 -9.10
CA VAL A 113 3.62 -12.97 -9.16
C VAL A 113 3.96 -13.52 -7.79
N PHE A 114 3.17 -14.47 -7.30
CA PHE A 114 3.41 -15.12 -6.01
C PHE A 114 4.26 -16.37 -6.22
N LEU A 115 5.55 -16.25 -5.94
CA LEU A 115 6.53 -17.33 -6.03
C LEU A 115 7.22 -17.50 -4.68
N ASP A 116 7.68 -18.72 -4.39
CA ASP A 116 8.67 -18.96 -3.34
C ASP A 116 10.02 -18.29 -3.69
N GLU A 117 10.92 -18.18 -2.72
CA GLU A 117 12.17 -17.43 -2.90
C GLU A 117 13.08 -18.03 -3.98
N ASP A 118 13.15 -19.36 -4.10
CA ASP A 118 13.99 -20.04 -5.08
C ASP A 118 13.44 -19.85 -6.51
N SER A 119 12.12 -20.04 -6.66
CA SER A 119 11.42 -19.81 -7.94
C SER A 119 11.49 -18.33 -8.36
N ALA A 120 11.32 -17.40 -7.42
CA ALA A 120 11.44 -15.96 -7.69
C ALA A 120 12.86 -15.59 -8.13
N TYR A 121 13.87 -16.18 -7.50
CA TYR A 121 15.26 -15.97 -7.88
C TYR A 121 15.53 -16.48 -9.30
N ALA A 122 15.16 -17.73 -9.61
CA ALA A 122 15.32 -18.31 -10.95
C ALA A 122 14.57 -17.51 -12.03
N ALA A 123 13.36 -17.03 -11.74
CA ALA A 123 12.58 -16.17 -12.63
C ALA A 123 13.26 -14.80 -12.85
N ALA A 124 13.92 -14.25 -11.84
CA ALA A 124 14.74 -13.05 -11.99
C ALA A 124 16.00 -13.31 -12.84
N GLN A 125 16.67 -14.47 -12.67
CA GLN A 125 17.84 -14.83 -13.50
C GLN A 125 17.48 -14.98 -14.98
N SER A 126 16.28 -15.47 -15.28
CA SER A 126 15.78 -15.64 -16.66
C SER A 126 15.20 -14.34 -17.25
N GLY A 127 15.27 -13.21 -16.52
CA GLY A 127 14.77 -11.92 -16.98
C GLY A 127 13.25 -11.80 -17.00
N GLN A 128 12.52 -12.74 -16.39
CA GLN A 128 11.05 -12.73 -16.35
C GLN A 128 10.51 -11.76 -15.29
N LEU A 129 11.32 -11.40 -14.29
CA LEU A 129 10.96 -10.44 -13.24
C LEU A 129 11.83 -9.19 -13.32
N GLY A 130 11.19 -8.02 -13.34
CA GLY A 130 11.88 -6.73 -13.26
C GLY A 130 12.29 -6.32 -11.85
N LEU A 131 11.63 -6.86 -10.83
CA LEU A 131 11.92 -6.59 -9.42
C LEU A 131 11.64 -7.84 -8.57
N VAL A 132 12.58 -8.21 -7.72
CA VAL A 132 12.49 -9.37 -6.82
C VAL A 132 13.00 -9.00 -5.43
N ARG A 133 12.30 -9.47 -4.39
CA ARG A 133 12.78 -9.39 -3.01
C ARG A 133 13.64 -10.63 -2.74
N VAL A 134 14.88 -10.44 -2.33
CA VAL A 134 15.80 -11.50 -1.91
C VAL A 134 16.17 -11.33 -0.44
N ALA A 135 16.42 -12.43 0.25
CA ALA A 135 16.87 -12.38 1.64
C ALA A 135 18.31 -11.80 1.72
N PRO A 136 18.62 -11.00 2.77
CA PRO A 136 19.93 -10.36 2.90
C PRO A 136 21.12 -11.33 2.89
N SER A 137 20.92 -12.56 3.36
CA SER A 137 21.93 -13.63 3.37
C SER A 137 22.31 -14.12 1.98
N VAL A 138 21.43 -13.95 0.99
CA VAL A 138 21.58 -14.45 -0.39
C VAL A 138 21.95 -13.31 -1.35
N SER A 139 21.71 -12.05 -0.96
CA SER A 139 21.94 -10.85 -1.78
C SER A 139 23.40 -10.39 -1.88
N VAL A 140 24.38 -11.22 -1.50
CA VAL A 140 25.78 -10.77 -1.37
C VAL A 140 26.48 -10.57 -2.71
N THR A 141 25.93 -11.13 -3.81
CA THR A 141 26.52 -11.00 -5.15
C THR A 141 25.46 -10.57 -6.17
N PRO A 142 25.52 -9.34 -6.70
CA PRO A 142 24.69 -8.91 -7.82
C PRO A 142 24.94 -9.83 -9.03
N GLN A 143 23.88 -10.39 -9.60
CA GLN A 143 23.98 -11.16 -10.83
C GLN A 143 24.12 -10.25 -12.04
N GLN A 144 24.73 -10.76 -13.12
CA GLN A 144 24.87 -10.01 -14.37
C GLN A 144 23.50 -9.51 -14.86
N GLY A 145 23.38 -8.19 -15.05
CA GLY A 145 22.14 -7.54 -15.51
C GLY A 145 21.16 -7.11 -14.40
N LEU A 146 21.38 -7.50 -13.14
CA LEU A 146 20.53 -7.09 -12.01
C LEU A 146 21.26 -6.09 -11.11
N THR A 147 20.60 -4.96 -10.83
CA THR A 147 21.10 -3.97 -9.87
C THR A 147 20.53 -4.25 -8.48
N LEU A 148 21.41 -4.50 -7.51
CA LEU A 148 21.00 -4.67 -6.13
C LEU A 148 20.71 -3.31 -5.49
N TRP A 149 19.45 -3.08 -5.11
CA TRP A 149 19.03 -1.89 -4.37
C TRP A 149 18.88 -2.19 -2.88
N VAL A 150 19.43 -1.30 -2.07
CA VAL A 150 19.79 -1.50 -0.66
C VAL A 150 19.16 -0.28 0.06
N ARG A 151 18.08 -0.45 0.86
CA ARG A 151 17.21 0.65 1.40
C ARG A 151 16.94 0.59 2.92
N GLN A 152 17.47 1.53 3.75
CA GLN A 152 17.33 1.53 5.24
C GLN A 152 15.84 1.45 5.55
N ALA A 153 15.40 0.45 6.32
CA ALA A 153 14.06 0.51 6.88
C ALA A 153 14.03 1.46 8.08
N TRP A 154 13.03 2.35 8.14
CA TRP A 154 12.76 3.17 9.32
C TRP A 154 11.76 2.46 10.23
N LYS A 155 12.12 2.28 11.51
CA LYS A 155 11.27 1.64 12.53
C LYS A 155 10.01 2.47 12.80
N THR A 156 8.93 2.20 12.08
CA THR A 156 7.57 2.64 12.44
C THR A 156 6.60 1.49 12.20
N GLY A 157 6.35 0.67 13.24
CA GLY A 157 5.13 -0.15 13.45
C GLY A 157 4.68 -1.20 12.42
N VAL A 158 5.14 -1.11 11.17
CA VAL A 158 4.97 -2.10 10.12
C VAL A 158 6.33 -2.77 9.98
N SER A 159 6.37 -4.07 10.24
CA SER A 159 7.59 -4.85 10.18
C SER A 159 8.15 -4.87 8.76
N LEU A 160 9.12 -3.99 8.50
CA LEU A 160 10.09 -4.08 7.42
C LEU A 160 11.47 -3.89 8.08
N SER A 161 12.30 -4.92 8.04
CA SER A 161 13.58 -5.00 8.78
C SER A 161 14.70 -4.13 8.15
N PRO A 162 15.48 -3.34 8.93
CA PRO A 162 16.68 -2.57 8.48
C PRO A 162 18.02 -3.34 8.66
N PRO A 163 19.20 -2.91 8.10
CA PRO A 163 19.59 -1.53 7.74
C PRO A 163 20.29 -1.29 6.36
N TYR A 164 20.06 -0.14 5.69
CA TYR A 164 20.87 0.37 4.53
C TYR A 164 21.02 1.91 4.28
N LEU A 165 22.24 2.47 4.35
CA LEU A 165 22.61 3.90 4.16
C LEU A 165 22.53 4.40 2.68
N PRO A 166 22.56 5.74 2.40
CA PRO A 166 21.93 6.35 1.22
C PRO A 166 22.83 6.65 -0.01
N VAL A 167 22.18 7.15 -1.10
CA VAL A 167 22.69 7.92 -2.29
C VAL A 167 23.17 7.02 -3.48
N LYS A 168 22.91 7.22 -4.80
CA LYS A 168 22.53 8.35 -5.71
C LYS A 168 21.89 7.78 -7.02
N LYS A 169 21.09 8.63 -7.70
CA LYS A 169 20.57 8.55 -9.09
C LYS A 169 19.51 7.49 -9.43
N MET A 170 18.26 7.99 -9.54
CA MET A 170 17.27 7.52 -10.53
C MET A 170 17.89 7.67 -11.93
N LEU A 171 17.89 6.60 -12.71
CA LEU A 171 17.96 6.70 -14.16
C LEU A 171 16.52 6.83 -14.64
N THR A 172 16.11 8.06 -14.94
CA THR A 172 14.95 8.29 -15.80
C THR A 172 15.39 7.97 -17.22
N ASP A 173 14.59 7.16 -17.92
CA ASP A 173 14.71 6.98 -19.35
C ASP A 173 14.47 8.34 -20.01
N THR A 174 15.53 8.94 -20.51
CA THR A 174 15.47 10.11 -21.39
C THR A 174 16.55 9.89 -22.44
N ASP A 175 16.31 8.89 -23.29
CA ASP A 175 16.85 8.87 -24.65
C ASP A 175 15.81 8.21 -25.57
N ARG A 176 14.82 9.01 -25.96
CA ARG A 176 14.26 9.07 -27.31
C ARG A 176 13.40 10.31 -27.52
#